data_AF-A0A2E9QXA2-F1
#
_entry.id   AF-A0A2E9QXA2-F1
#
_cell.length_a   1.000
_cell.length_b   1.000
_cell.length_c   1.000
_cell.angle_alpha   90.00
_cell.angle_beta   90.00
_cell.angle_gamma   90.00
#
_symmetry.space_group_name_H-M   'P 1'
#
loop_
_entity.id
_entity.type
_entity.pdbx_description
1 polymer ?
#
loop_
_entity_poly.entity_id
_entity_poly.type
_entity_poly.pdbx_seq_one_letter_code
_entity_poly.pdbx_strand_id
1 'polypeptide(L)'
;VTEGTHYGPGLHAHVVVQKCADSIPLYRQEKILKRAGVPLNRSTLKDLFHQCAELLKPIYDRMKNHVACSEYVNADETAINSRRHQLEGKART
;
A
#
# COMPACT_ATOMS: atom_id res chain seq x y z
N VAL A 1 21.99 7.10 -7.36
CA VAL A 1 20.96 7.73 -6.51
C VAL A 1 21.70 8.36 -5.34
N THR A 2 22.09 9.61 -5.51
CA THR A 2 22.72 10.45 -4.48
C THR A 2 21.61 11.09 -3.61
N GLU A 3 21.92 11.35 -2.35
CA GLU A 3 21.06 12.13 -1.44
C GLU A 3 20.57 13.40 -2.14
N GLY A 4 19.25 13.62 -2.15
CA GLY A 4 18.60 14.80 -2.72
C GLY A 4 17.86 14.61 -4.05
N THR A 5 17.89 13.42 -4.67
CA THR A 5 17.05 13.16 -5.86
C THR A 5 15.72 12.53 -5.47
N HIS A 6 14.63 13.31 -5.54
CA HIS A 6 13.27 12.79 -5.37
C HIS A 6 12.88 11.91 -6.57
N TYR A 7 12.24 10.78 -6.32
CA TYR A 7 11.67 9.96 -7.38
C TYR A 7 10.52 10.71 -8.07
N GLY A 8 10.43 10.60 -9.40
CA GLY A 8 9.38 11.27 -10.14
C GLY A 8 7.97 10.81 -9.72
N PRO A 9 6.94 11.65 -9.93
CA PRO A 9 5.55 11.32 -9.60
C PRO A 9 5.03 10.08 -10.36
N GLY A 10 5.57 9.80 -11.56
CA GLY A 10 5.23 8.60 -12.33
C GLY A 10 5.60 7.30 -11.61
N LEU A 11 6.75 7.25 -10.93
CA LEU A 11 7.14 6.07 -10.17
C LEU A 11 6.26 5.90 -8.92
N HIS A 12 5.95 7.00 -8.24
CA HIS A 12 5.02 7.00 -7.10
C HIS A 12 3.65 6.44 -7.50
N ALA A 13 3.07 6.97 -8.59
CA ALA A 13 1.80 6.49 -9.13
C ALA A 13 1.88 5.00 -9.51
N HIS A 14 2.94 4.58 -10.19
CA HIS A 14 3.12 3.18 -10.59
C HIS A 14 3.12 2.22 -9.38
N VAL A 15 3.88 2.54 -8.33
CA VAL A 15 3.97 1.71 -7.12
C VAL A 15 2.62 1.60 -6.42
N VAL A 16 1.91 2.71 -6.24
CA VAL A 16 0.62 2.75 -5.54
C VAL A 16 -0.47 2.06 -6.35
N VAL A 17 -0.57 2.32 -7.66
CA VAL A 17 -1.57 1.69 -8.53
C VAL A 17 -1.38 0.18 -8.54
N GLN A 18 -0.16 -0.30 -8.78
CA GLN A 18 0.08 -1.74 -8.75
C GLN A 18 -0.23 -2.36 -7.38
N LYS A 19 0.06 -1.65 -6.29
CA LYS A 19 -0.15 -2.17 -4.94
C LYS A 19 -1.63 -2.24 -4.56
N CYS A 20 -2.38 -1.19 -4.87
CA CYS A 20 -3.75 -1.00 -4.38
C CYS A 20 -4.81 -1.40 -5.41
N ALA A 21 -4.65 -1.03 -6.68
CA ALA A 21 -5.62 -1.38 -7.72
C ALA A 21 -5.36 -2.80 -8.25
N ASP A 22 -4.11 -3.13 -8.56
CA ASP A 22 -3.77 -4.42 -9.18
C ASP A 22 -3.42 -5.52 -8.15
N SER A 23 -3.45 -5.19 -6.86
CA SER A 23 -3.16 -6.12 -5.76
C SER A 23 -1.78 -6.81 -5.87
N ILE A 24 -0.80 -6.15 -6.48
CA ILE A 24 0.57 -6.66 -6.64
C ILE A 24 1.39 -6.37 -5.37
N PRO A 25 1.89 -7.39 -4.65
CA PRO A 25 2.68 -7.16 -3.45
C PRO A 25 4.06 -6.56 -3.78
N LEU A 26 4.62 -5.74 -2.89
CA LEU A 26 5.86 -4.97 -3.14
C LEU A 26 7.07 -5.83 -3.54
N TYR A 27 7.20 -7.05 -2.98
CA TYR A 27 8.28 -7.97 -3.38
C TYR A 27 8.13 -8.43 -4.85
N ARG A 28 6.90 -8.48 -5.36
CA ARG A 28 6.63 -8.83 -6.76
C ARG A 28 6.92 -7.63 -7.66
N GLN A 29 6.60 -6.42 -7.22
CA GLN A 29 6.98 -5.19 -7.92
C GLN A 29 8.50 -5.06 -8.04
N GLU A 30 9.25 -5.29 -6.96
CA GLU A 30 10.72 -5.34 -6.98
C GLU A 30 11.25 -6.31 -8.04
N LYS A 31 10.69 -7.53 -8.13
CA LYS A 31 11.04 -8.50 -9.18
C LYS A 31 10.66 -8.04 -10.59
N ILE A 32 9.54 -7.35 -10.76
CA ILE A 32 9.12 -6.79 -12.05
C ILE A 32 10.11 -5.71 -12.50
N LEU A 33 10.41 -4.75 -11.63
CA LEU A 33 11.32 -3.64 -11.92
C LEU A 33 12.74 -4.15 -12.19
N LYS A 34 13.22 -5.13 -11.40
CA LYS A 34 14.51 -5.79 -11.64
C LYS A 34 14.59 -6.43 -13.04
N ARG A 35 13.52 -7.07 -13.51
CA ARG A 35 13.45 -7.64 -14.87
C ARG A 35 13.42 -6.56 -15.97
N ALA A 36 12.87 -5.39 -15.66
CA ALA A 36 12.86 -4.24 -16.55
C ALA A 36 14.20 -3.44 -16.53
N GLY A 37 15.24 -3.94 -15.85
CA GLY A 37 16.54 -3.27 -15.76
C GLY A 37 16.60 -2.15 -14.72
N VAL A 38 15.58 -2.01 -13.87
CA VAL A 38 15.48 -0.96 -12.83
C VAL A 38 15.57 -1.62 -11.45
N PRO A 39 16.77 -1.86 -10.91
CA PRO A 39 16.92 -2.49 -9.60
C PRO A 39 16.51 -1.51 -8.49
N LEU A 40 15.37 -1.74 -7.85
CA LEU A 40 14.91 -1.02 -6.66
C LEU A 40 14.63 -2.01 -5.52
N ASN A 41 15.15 -1.72 -4.33
CA ASN A 41 14.88 -2.53 -3.15
C ASN A 41 13.43 -2.37 -2.72
N ARG A 42 12.81 -3.47 -2.27
CA ARG A 42 11.52 -3.47 -1.59
C ARG A 42 11.40 -2.43 -0.47
N SER A 43 12.46 -2.14 0.29
CA SER A 43 12.42 -1.08 1.33
C SER A 43 12.13 0.29 0.72
N THR A 44 12.81 0.63 -0.38
CA THR A 44 12.58 1.86 -1.13
C THR A 44 11.15 1.92 -1.65
N LEU A 45 10.62 0.83 -2.22
CA LEU A 45 9.22 0.78 -2.67
C LEU A 45 8.23 0.99 -1.52
N LYS A 46 8.54 0.47 -0.33
CA LYS A 46 7.75 0.70 0.89
C LYS A 46 7.75 2.17 1.27
N ASP A 47 8.90 2.82 1.24
CA ASP A 47 9.03 4.22 1.62
C ASP A 47 8.30 5.13 0.62
N LEU A 48 8.39 4.85 -0.69
CA LEU A 48 7.62 5.56 -1.72
C LEU A 48 6.11 5.39 -1.52
N PHE A 49 5.67 4.17 -1.18
CA PHE A 49 4.27 3.90 -0.90
C PHE A 49 3.77 4.71 0.30
N HIS A 50 4.55 4.78 1.38
CA HIS A 50 4.19 5.57 2.56
C HIS A 50 4.19 7.08 2.28
N GLN A 51 5.15 7.60 1.51
CA GLN A 51 5.15 9.00 1.10
C GLN A 51 3.85 9.37 0.35
N CYS A 52 3.38 8.49 -0.54
CA CYS A 52 2.08 8.70 -1.20
C CYS A 52 0.91 8.70 -0.21
N ALA A 53 0.93 7.80 0.78
CA ALA A 53 -0.12 7.73 1.80
C ALA A 53 -0.19 9.02 2.63
N GLU A 54 0.96 9.60 3.00
CA GLU A 54 1.02 10.89 3.69
C GLU A 54 0.45 12.02 2.83
N LEU A 55 0.77 12.06 1.53
CA LEU A 55 0.20 13.04 0.61
C LEU A 55 -1.32 12.92 0.46
N LEU A 56 -1.86 11.69 0.54
CA LEU A 56 -3.29 11.41 0.44
C LEU A 56 -4.05 11.59 1.76
N LYS A 57 -3.35 11.81 2.87
CA LYS A 57 -3.93 11.92 4.22
C LYS A 57 -5.07 12.95 4.32
N PRO A 58 -4.99 14.17 3.75
CA PRO A 58 -6.08 15.14 3.83
C PRO A 58 -7.37 14.68 3.16
N ILE A 59 -7.26 13.93 2.05
CA ILE A 59 -8.41 13.37 1.34
C ILE A 59 -9.06 12.29 2.19
N TYR A 60 -8.26 11.38 2.75
CA TYR A 60 -8.73 10.35 3.67
C TYR A 60 -9.47 10.97 4.86
N ASP A 61 -8.90 12.00 5.50
CA ASP A 61 -9.51 12.64 6.66
C ASP A 61 -10.85 13.32 6.29
N ARG A 62 -10.93 13.95 5.11
CA ARG A 62 -12.19 14.52 4.60
C ARG A 62 -13.25 13.45 4.35
N MET A 63 -12.89 12.34 3.70
CA MET A 63 -13.79 11.21 3.46
C MET A 63 -14.28 10.60 4.76
N LYS A 64 -13.37 10.39 5.72
CA LYS A 64 -13.70 9.87 7.04
C LYS A 64 -14.71 10.77 7.76
N ASN A 65 -14.48 12.08 7.77
CA ASN A 65 -15.41 13.02 8.38
C ASN A 65 -16.78 13.02 7.68
N HIS A 66 -16.80 12.89 6.36
CA HIS A 66 -18.04 12.81 5.60
C HIS A 66 -18.87 11.57 5.98
N VAL A 67 -18.23 10.40 6.08
CA VAL A 67 -18.88 9.16 6.52
C VAL A 67 -19.36 9.27 7.97
N ALA A 68 -18.56 9.88 8.86
CA ALA A 68 -18.91 10.05 10.27
C ALA A 68 -20.11 10.98 10.50
N CYS A 69 -20.37 11.91 9.59
CA CYS A 69 -21.53 12.81 9.64
C CYS A 69 -22.79 12.24 8.96
N SER A 70 -22.72 11.05 8.36
CA SER A 70 -23.87 10.44 7.68
C SER A 70 -24.86 9.88 8.70
N GLU A 71 -26.15 10.10 8.48
CA GLU A 71 -27.23 9.49 9.30
C GLU A 71 -27.27 7.96 9.15
N TYR A 72 -26.80 7.45 8.02
CA TYR A 72 -26.76 6.03 7.71
C TYR A 72 -25.42 5.65 7.09
N VAL A 73 -24.80 4.56 7.57
CA VAL A 73 -23.52 4.05 7.08
C VAL A 73 -23.67 2.57 6.77
N ASN A 74 -23.43 2.21 5.51
CA ASN A 74 -23.30 0.81 5.10
C ASN A 74 -21.88 0.32 5.37
N ALA A 75 -21.75 -0.83 6.02
CA ALA A 75 -20.48 -1.52 6.21
C ALA A 75 -20.60 -2.93 5.63
N ASP A 76 -19.67 -3.27 4.73
CA ASP A 76 -19.51 -4.63 4.21
C ASP A 76 -18.20 -5.20 4.74
N GLU A 77 -18.26 -6.36 5.40
CA GLU A 77 -17.09 -7.00 5.98
C GLU A 77 -16.47 -7.98 4.98
N THR A 78 -15.30 -7.65 4.46
CA THR A 78 -14.50 -8.60 3.67
C THR A 78 -13.38 -9.19 4.53
N ALA A 79 -13.54 -10.45 4.92
CA ALA A 79 -12.53 -11.14 5.72
C ALA A 79 -11.22 -11.33 4.92
N ILE A 80 -10.09 -10.95 5.52
CA ILE A 80 -8.75 -11.16 4.96
C ILE A 80 -7.99 -12.15 5.83
N ASN A 81 -7.46 -13.21 5.21
CA ASN A 81 -6.60 -14.18 5.88
C ASN A 81 -5.28 -13.53 6.29
N SER A 82 -5.24 -13.00 7.51
CA SER A 82 -4.01 -12.48 8.10
C SER A 82 -3.20 -13.60 8.75
N ARG A 83 -1.87 -13.50 8.70
CA ARG A 83 -0.98 -14.47 9.38
C ARG A 83 -1.21 -14.52 10.89
N ARG A 84 -1.81 -13.49 11.50
CA ARG A 84 -2.15 -13.51 12.93
C ARG A 84 -3.33 -14.45 13.21
N HIS A 85 -4.38 -14.41 12.39
CA HIS A 85 -5.50 -15.35 12.51
C HIS A 85 -5.10 -16.81 12.28
N GLN A 86 -4.04 -17.06 11.50
CA GLN A 86 -3.52 -18.42 11.28
C GLN A 86 -2.81 -19.02 12.50
N LEU A 87 -2.28 -18.18 13.41
CA LEU A 87 -1.56 -18.65 14.61
C LEU A 87 -2.52 -19.01 15.75
N GLU A 88 -3.72 -18.42 15.78
CA GLU A 88 -4.75 -18.72 16.79
C GLU A 88 -5.43 -20.07 16.56
N GLY A 89 -5.48 -20.55 15.31
CA GLY A 89 -5.99 -21.88 14.95
C GLY A 89 -4.96 -23.02 15.01
N LYS A 90 -3.68 -22.70 15.29
CA LYS A 90 -2.58 -23.68 15.33
C LYS A 90 -2.12 -23.91 16.77
N ALA A 91 -3.05 -24.29 17.64
CA ALA A 91 -2.73 -24.78 18.97
C ALA A 91 -2.00 -26.13 18.87
N ARG A 92 -0.73 -26.11 19.27
CA ARG A 92 0.06 -27.16 19.96
C ARG A 92 -0.19 -28.62 19.54
N THR A 93 0.73 -29.14 18.73
CA THR A 93 1.30 -30.49 18.84
C THR A 93 2.81 -30.36 18.77
#